data_AF-A0A9D8U2B6-F1
#
_entry.id   AF-A0A9D8U2B6-F1
#
_cell.length_a   1.000
_cell.length_b   1.000
_cell.length_c   1.000
_cell.angle_alpha   90.00
_cell.angle_beta   90.00
_cell.angle_gamma   90.00
#
_symmetry.space_group_name_H-M   'P 1'
#
loop_
_entity.id
_entity.type
_entity.pdbx_description
1 polymer ?
#
loop_
_entity_poly.entity_id
_entity_poly.type
_entity_poly.pdbx_seq_one_letter_code
_entity_poly.pdbx_strand_id
1 'polypeptide(L)' 'MLVSGEEYFLPYDQFPWFKKGAVEAVLNVVEEQPNCFYWPDLDIDLGLDSIRHPEKYPLKAGV' A
#
# COMPACT_ATOMS: atom_id res chain seq x y z
N MET A 1 8.84 1.19 0.24
CA MET A 1 8.57 1.51 -1.19
C MET A 1 9.27 2.81 -1.52
N LEU A 2 9.96 2.91 -2.67
CA LEU A 2 10.65 4.13 -3.09
C LEU A 2 9.79 4.86 -4.14
N VAL A 3 9.41 6.10 -3.87
CA VAL A 3 8.65 6.95 -4.82
C VAL A 3 9.38 8.28 -4.94
N SER A 4 9.76 8.66 -6.16
CA SER A 4 10.43 9.94 -6.44
C SER A 4 11.66 10.22 -5.55
N GLY A 5 12.40 9.17 -5.15
CA GLY A 5 13.59 9.28 -4.30
C GLY A 5 13.32 9.32 -2.80
N GLU A 6 12.06 9.23 -2.36
CA GLU A 6 11.67 9.15 -0.95
C GLU A 6 11.22 7.73 -0.60
N GLU A 7 11.71 7.21 0.52
CA GLU A 7 11.35 5.88 1.01
C GLU A 7 10.18 5.95 1.98
N TYR A 8 9.14 5.17 1.69
CA TYR A 8 7.95 5.01 2.53
C TYR A 8 7.91 3.62 3.15
N PHE A 9 7.72 3.59 4.46
CA PHE A 9 7.50 2.35 5.19
C PHE A 9 6.00 2.06 5.27
N LEU A 10 5.62 0.81 4.97
CA LEU A 10 4.24 0.34 5.06
C LEU A 10 4.16 -0.72 6.17
N PRO A 11 3.99 -0.30 7.44
CA PRO A 11 3.98 -1.23 8.56
C PRO A 11 2.69 -2.08 8.56
N TYR A 12 2.78 -3.34 8.97
CA TYR A 12 1.65 -4.28 8.93
C TYR A 12 0.50 -3.95 9.88
N ASP A 13 0.72 -3.11 10.90
CA ASP A 13 -0.36 -2.60 11.75
C ASP A 13 -1.26 -1.60 11.03
N GLN A 14 -0.71 -0.88 10.04
CA GLN A 14 -1.45 0.06 9.17
C GLN A 14 -1.83 -0.53 7.81
N PHE A 15 -1.10 -1.54 7.34
CA PHE A 15 -1.34 -2.20 6.05
C PHE A 15 -1.30 -3.74 6.21
N PRO A 16 -2.25 -4.34 6.94
CA PRO A 16 -2.20 -5.74 7.36
C PRO A 16 -2.34 -6.74 6.21
N TRP A 17 -2.88 -6.33 5.07
CA TRP A 17 -3.06 -7.20 3.90
C TRP A 17 -1.73 -7.68 3.34
N PHE A 18 -0.67 -6.87 3.41
CA PHE A 18 0.68 -7.27 2.99
C PHE A 18 1.28 -8.37 3.89
N LYS A 19 0.78 -8.54 5.14
CA LYS A 19 1.33 -9.55 6.08
C LYS A 19 1.08 -10.99 5.60
N LYS A 20 0.03 -11.21 4.82
CA LYS A 20 -0.35 -12.54 4.32
C LYS A 20 0.02 -12.75 2.84
N GLY A 21 0.50 -11.70 2.16
CA GLY A 21 0.91 -11.78 0.77
C GLY A 21 2.24 -12.51 0.59
N ALA A 22 2.38 -13.23 -0.52
CA ALA A 22 3.69 -13.74 -0.95
C ALA A 22 4.63 -12.56 -1.24
N VAL A 23 5.93 -12.73 -0.99
CA VAL A 23 6.91 -11.64 -1.21
C VAL A 23 6.87 -11.14 -2.65
N GLU A 24 6.76 -12.05 -3.62
CA GLU A 24 6.59 -11.71 -5.04
C GLU A 24 5.36 -10.83 -5.31
N ALA A 25 4.23 -11.13 -4.67
CA ALA A 25 3.00 -10.34 -4.78
C ALA A 25 3.16 -8.94 -4.15
N VAL A 26 3.90 -8.80 -3.04
CA VAL A 26 4.19 -7.49 -2.41
C VAL A 26 5.12 -6.64 -3.26
N LEU A 27 6.05 -7.28 -3.99
CA LEU A 27 6.99 -6.59 -4.88
C LEU A 27 6.36 -6.24 -6.24
N ASN A 28 5.26 -6.90 -6.62
CA ASN A 28 4.51 -6.62 -7.83
C ASN A 28 3.57 -5.42 -7.65
N VAL A 29 4.15 -4.21 -7.60
CA VAL A 29 3.41 -2.95 -7.51
C VAL A 29 3.38 -2.23 -8.87
N VAL A 30 2.23 -1.71 -9.25
CA VAL A 30 2.01 -0.92 -10.47
C VAL A 30 1.53 0.47 -10.09
N GLU A 31 2.14 1.51 -10.66
CA GLU A 31 1.63 2.88 -10.55
C GLU A 31 0.65 3.12 -11.73
N GLU A 32 -0.66 2.99 -11.48
CA GLU A 32 -1.68 3.14 -12.53
C GLU A 32 -1.87 4.61 -12.94
N GLN A 33 -1.72 5.51 -11.98
CA GLN A 33 -1.76 6.97 -12.14
C GLN A 33 -0.73 7.58 -11.20
N PRO A 34 -0.26 8.81 -11.44
CA PRO A 34 0.70 9.45 -10.55
C PRO A 34 0.23 9.40 -9.08
N ASN A 35 1.05 8.79 -8.22
CA ASN A 35 0.79 8.60 -6.79
C ASN A 35 -0.38 7.65 -6.45
N CYS A 36 -0.84 6.83 -7.39
CA CYS A 36 -1.84 5.78 -7.18
C CYS A 36 -1.22 4.42 -7.50
N PHE A 37 -1.06 3.58 -6.48
CA PHE A 37 -0.38 2.30 -6.54
C PHE A 37 -1.38 1.15 -6.41
N TYR A 38 -1.22 0.14 -7.26
CA TYR A 38 -2.04 -1.06 -7.27
C TYR A 38 -1.16 -2.30 -7.17
N TRP A 39 -1.53 -3.23 -6.29
CA TRP A 39 -0.93 -4.56 -6.16
C TRP A 39 -1.92 -5.59 -6.72
N PRO A 40 -1.81 -5.99 -8.01
CA PRO A 40 -2.78 -6.85 -8.68
C PRO A 40 -2.93 -8.22 -8.03
N ASP A 41 -1.83 -8.80 -7.52
CA ASP A 41 -1.86 -10.13 -6.90
C ASP A 41 -2.51 -10.13 -5.52
N LEU A 42 -2.61 -8.97 -4.88
CA LEU A 42 -3.19 -8.80 -3.54
C LEU A 42 -4.56 -8.12 -3.55
N ASP A 43 -4.97 -7.60 -4.71
CA ASP A 43 -6.16 -6.75 -4.88
C ASP A 43 -6.18 -5.57 -3.89
N ILE A 44 -5.06 -4.83 -3.84
CA ILE A 44 -4.87 -3.66 -2.95
C ILE A 44 -4.59 -2.43 -3.80
N ASP A 45 -5.38 -1.38 -3.60
CA ASP A 45 -5.12 -0.02 -4.10
C ASP A 45 -4.72 0.92 -2.95
N LEU A 46 -3.68 1.74 -3.15
CA LEU A 46 -3.26 2.78 -2.20
C LEU A 46 -2.84 4.05 -2.93
N GLY A 47 -3.33 5.19 -2.44
CA GLY A 47 -2.81 6.50 -2.82
C GLY A 47 -1.59 6.89 -1.97
N LEU A 48 -0.69 7.71 -2.51
CA LEU A 48 0.48 8.18 -1.74
C LEU A 48 0.07 8.96 -0.48
N ASP A 49 -1.04 9.70 -0.51
CA ASP A 49 -1.53 10.44 0.66
C ASP A 49 -1.96 9.49 1.80
N SER A 50 -2.55 8.33 1.48
CA SER A 50 -2.92 7.35 2.52
C SER A 50 -1.70 6.63 3.09
N ILE A 51 -0.62 6.50 2.31
CA ILE A 51 0.67 5.99 2.79
C ILE A 51 1.37 7.02 3.69
N ARG A 52 1.31 8.32 3.34
CA ARG A 52 1.90 9.42 4.14
C ARG A 52 1.12 9.72 5.41
N HIS A 53 -0.21 9.59 5.35
CA HIS A 53 -1.15 9.97 6.40
C HIS A 53 -2.17 8.86 6.71
N PRO A 54 -1.72 7.66 7.11
CA PRO A 54 -2.60 6.52 7.38
C PRO A 54 -3.67 6.82 8.44
N GLU A 55 -3.41 7.76 9.36
CA GLU A 55 -4.38 8.24 10.37
C GLU A 55 -5.61 8.94 9.78
N LYS A 56 -5.50 9.51 8.58
CA LYS A 56 -6.63 10.14 7.87
C LYS A 56 -7.52 9.12 7.15
N TYR A 57 -6.98 7.93 6.90
CA TYR A 57 -7.63 6.84 6.17
C TYR A 57 -7.66 5.59 7.04
N PRO A 58 -8.32 5.63 8.22
CA PRO A 58 -8.34 4.51 9.11
C PRO A 58 -8.97 3.31 8.41
N LEU A 59 -8.29 2.17 8.53
CA LEU A 59 -8.79 0.90 8.04
C LEU A 59 -10.15 0.59 8.68
N LYS A 60 -11.22 0.78 7.91
CA LYS A 60 -12.53 0.27 8.28
C LYS A 60 -12.60 -1.16 7.79
N ALA A 61 -12.16 -2.09 8.62
CA ALA A 61 -12.55 -3.48 8.45
C ALA A 61 -14.09 -3.51 8.45
N GLY A 62 -14.68 -3.97 7.34
CA GLY A 62 -16.10 -4.29 7.31
C GLY A 62 -16.41 -5.26 8.43
N VAL A 63 -17.37 -4.87 9.28
CA VAL A 63 -18.01 -5.76 10.26
C VAL A 63 -18.88 -6.75 9.52
#